data_AF-A0A4V1K288-F1
#
_entry.id   AF-A0A4V1K288-F1
#
_cell.length_a   1.000
_cell.length_b   1.000
_cell.length_c   1.000
_cell.angle_alpha   90.00
_cell.angle_beta   90.00
_cell.angle_gamma   90.00
#
_symmetry.space_group_name_H-M   'P 1'
#
loop_
_entity.id
_entity.type
_entity.pdbx_description
1 polymer ?
#
loop_
_entity_poly.entity_id
_entity_poly.type
_entity_poly.pdbx_seq_one_letter_code
_entity_poly.pdbx_strand_id
1 'polypeptide(L)'
;MPNNTLLDILLLPRSFYKKISDRMNTLYPGIILVGFIDIGFALGTKLYSYFFGKSQSALIFNISLAICFVLLIGLIDVVFFALPLFDIFKFFRVKERINNLNGQLIKLMKIYVVSHFPVVPVNAFFYWLVIGPFGTEGISILAYFITSVITPLWHTAILTRGINTIYNFDERLRTLVFFIVYLWTTMLGYALGFIINNWFFTLFK
;
A
#
# COMPACT_ATOMS: atom_id res chain seq x y z
N MET A 1 25.63 -2.50 -20.07
CA MET A 1 24.58 -1.84 -19.26
C MET A 1 23.42 -2.82 -19.13
N PRO A 2 22.82 -3.07 -17.96
CA PRO A 2 21.64 -3.92 -17.92
C PRO A 2 20.55 -3.20 -18.72
N ASN A 3 20.00 -3.87 -19.74
CA ASN A 3 18.84 -3.38 -20.48
C ASN A 3 17.68 -3.26 -19.48
N ASN A 4 17.52 -2.08 -18.88
CA ASN A 4 16.37 -1.79 -18.05
C ASN A 4 15.15 -1.81 -18.99
N THR A 5 14.39 -2.89 -18.92
CA THR A 5 13.17 -3.01 -19.71
C THR A 5 12.14 -2.01 -19.16
N LEU A 6 11.21 -1.51 -19.98
CA LEU A 6 10.14 -0.61 -19.53
C LEU A 6 9.36 -1.20 -18.33
N LEU A 7 9.25 -2.53 -18.27
CA LEU A 7 8.69 -3.27 -17.15
C LEU A 7 9.50 -3.12 -15.85
N ASP A 8 10.82 -3.01 -15.90
CA ASP A 8 11.67 -2.79 -14.72
C ASP A 8 11.46 -1.40 -14.11
N ILE A 9 11.14 -0.41 -14.95
CA ILE A 9 10.82 0.95 -14.49
C ILE A 9 9.45 0.94 -13.82
N LEU A 10 8.44 0.37 -14.49
CA LEU A 10 7.06 0.38 -13.98
C LEU A 10 6.87 -0.53 -12.75
N LEU A 11 7.51 -1.69 -12.71
CA LEU A 11 7.22 -2.72 -11.69
C LEU A 11 8.32 -2.88 -10.64
N LEU A 12 9.35 -2.03 -10.70
CA LEU A 12 10.64 -2.20 -10.04
C LEU A 12 11.41 -3.44 -10.55
N PRO A 13 12.76 -3.37 -10.63
CA PRO A 13 13.54 -4.46 -11.18
C PRO A 13 13.56 -5.68 -10.25
N ARG A 14 13.65 -6.90 -10.80
CA ARG A 14 13.78 -8.13 -9.98
C ARG A 14 15.00 -8.10 -9.07
N SER A 15 16.08 -7.47 -9.52
CA SER A 15 17.31 -7.30 -8.73
C SER A 15 17.08 -6.44 -7.48
N PHE A 16 16.13 -5.50 -7.51
CA PHE A 16 15.73 -4.73 -6.34
C PHE A 16 15.07 -5.64 -5.29
N TYR A 17 14.07 -6.44 -5.70
CA TYR A 17 13.36 -7.35 -4.79
C TYR A 17 14.28 -8.39 -4.15
N LYS A 18 15.26 -8.92 -4.90
CA LYS A 18 16.26 -9.86 -4.37
C LYS A 18 17.13 -9.26 -3.26
N LYS A 19 17.32 -7.94 -3.25
CA LYS A 19 18.14 -7.22 -2.25
C LYS A 19 17.35 -6.82 -1.00
N ILE A 20 16.04 -7.05 -0.95
CA ILE A 20 15.23 -6.75 0.23
C ILE A 20 15.70 -7.63 1.40
N SER A 21 16.16 -6.97 2.47
CA SER A 21 16.63 -7.66 3.67
C SER A 21 15.47 -8.26 4.47
N ASP A 22 15.78 -9.24 5.30
CA ASP A 22 14.88 -9.81 6.30
C ASP A 22 14.96 -9.11 7.67
N ARG A 23 15.67 -7.97 7.77
CA ARG A 23 15.83 -7.26 9.06
C ARG A 23 14.56 -6.51 9.46
N MET A 24 14.04 -6.74 10.67
CA MET A 24 12.86 -6.03 11.19
C MET A 24 13.02 -4.51 11.25
N ASN A 25 14.21 -4.01 11.62
CA ASN A 25 14.41 -2.59 11.88
C ASN A 25 14.13 -1.69 10.66
N THR A 26 14.31 -2.20 9.43
CA THR A 26 14.01 -1.42 8.22
C THR A 26 12.54 -1.52 7.78
N LEU A 27 11.72 -2.31 8.48
CA LEU A 27 10.29 -2.41 8.24
C LEU A 27 9.51 -1.32 8.99
N TYR A 28 9.91 -0.97 10.22
CA TYR A 28 9.24 0.06 11.04
C TYR A 28 8.99 1.39 10.32
N PRO A 29 9.98 2.03 9.67
CA PRO A 29 9.72 3.27 8.92
C PRO A 29 8.75 3.06 7.75
N GLY A 30 8.74 1.86 7.17
CA GLY A 30 7.81 1.47 6.12
C GLY A 30 6.36 1.38 6.59
N ILE A 31 6.14 0.79 7.77
CA ILE A 31 4.83 0.72 8.42
C ILE A 31 4.27 2.13 8.67
N ILE A 32 5.11 3.01 9.21
CA ILE A 32 4.73 4.41 9.46
C ILE A 32 4.37 5.12 8.15
N LEU A 33 5.15 4.91 7.09
CA LEU A 33 4.90 5.48 5.77
C LEU A 33 3.55 5.04 5.19
N VAL A 34 3.21 3.75 5.29
CA VAL A 34 1.90 3.23 4.85
C VAL A 34 0.77 3.88 5.64
N GLY A 35 0.90 3.96 6.96
CA GLY A 35 -0.09 4.65 7.78
C GLY A 35 -0.30 6.12 7.43
N PHE A 36 0.77 6.84 7.07
CA PHE A 36 0.67 8.21 6.57
C PHE A 36 -0.05 8.30 5.24
N ILE A 37 0.16 7.33 4.34
CA ILE A 37 -0.52 7.28 3.05
C ILE A 37 -2.03 7.07 3.27
N ASP A 38 -2.42 6.06 4.03
CA ASP A 38 -3.83 5.71 4.23
C ASP A 38 -4.60 6.84 4.92
N ILE A 39 -4.08 7.32 6.06
CA ILE A 39 -4.71 8.41 6.80
C ILE A 39 -4.62 9.72 6.03
N GLY A 40 -3.51 9.98 5.33
CA GLY A 40 -3.31 11.20 4.56
C GLY A 40 -4.30 11.35 3.42
N PHE A 41 -4.49 10.30 2.61
CA PHE A 41 -5.51 10.32 1.56
C PHE A 41 -6.93 10.41 2.14
N ALA A 42 -7.21 9.69 3.23
CA ALA A 42 -8.52 9.75 3.87
C ALA A 42 -8.85 11.13 4.46
N LEU A 43 -7.84 11.83 4.99
CA LEU A 43 -7.99 13.17 5.55
C LEU A 43 -8.09 14.26 4.49
N GLY A 44 -7.68 14.03 3.24
CA GLY A 44 -7.37 15.11 2.29
C GLY A 44 -8.46 16.19 2.16
N THR A 45 -9.73 15.83 1.95
CA THR A 45 -10.84 16.82 1.87
C THR A 45 -11.35 17.27 3.24
N LYS A 46 -11.04 16.54 4.30
CA LYS A 46 -11.51 16.77 5.69
C LYS A 46 -10.46 17.49 6.56
N LEU A 47 -9.28 17.75 6.02
CA LEU A 47 -8.15 18.30 6.76
C LEU A 47 -8.49 19.69 7.32
N TYR A 48 -9.15 20.52 6.52
CA TYR A 48 -9.63 21.83 6.97
C TYR A 48 -10.66 21.73 8.10
N SER A 49 -11.63 20.81 8.01
CA SER A 49 -12.69 20.70 9.01
C SER A 49 -12.20 20.19 10.37
N TYR A 50 -11.11 19.42 10.40
CA TYR A 50 -10.59 18.81 11.62
C TYR A 50 -9.43 19.58 12.26
N PHE A 51 -8.68 20.39 11.50
CA PHE A 51 -7.47 21.02 12.04
C PHE A 51 -7.48 22.54 11.97
N PHE A 52 -8.26 23.17 11.10
CA PHE A 52 -8.24 24.62 10.93
C PHE A 52 -9.40 25.29 11.68
N GLY A 53 -9.12 26.43 12.34
CA GLY A 53 -10.12 27.19 13.10
C GLY A 53 -10.60 26.52 14.39
N LYS A 54 -9.94 25.45 14.84
CA LYS A 54 -10.25 24.72 16.08
C LYS A 54 -9.62 25.37 17.30
N SER A 55 -10.21 25.16 18.48
CA SER A 55 -9.59 25.55 19.74
C SER A 55 -8.29 24.78 19.98
N GLN A 56 -7.37 25.35 20.76
CA GLN A 56 -6.07 24.73 21.04
C GLN A 56 -6.22 23.31 21.62
N SER A 57 -7.17 23.09 22.52
CA SER A 57 -7.43 21.78 23.13
C SER A 57 -7.94 20.76 22.11
N ALA A 58 -8.86 21.15 21.21
CA ALA A 58 -9.34 20.29 20.14
C ALA A 58 -8.23 19.97 19.13
N LEU A 59 -7.38 20.96 18.81
CA LEU A 59 -6.27 20.77 17.89
C LEU A 59 -5.24 19.77 18.42
N ILE A 60 -4.82 19.91 19.69
CA ILE A 60 -3.92 18.95 20.33
C ILE A 60 -4.52 17.55 20.30
N PHE A 61 -5.80 17.42 20.66
CA PHE A 61 -6.49 16.14 20.64
C PHE A 61 -6.52 15.52 19.23
N ASN A 62 -6.92 16.26 18.21
CA ASN A 62 -7.00 15.76 16.83
C ASN A 62 -5.63 15.40 16.25
N ILE A 63 -4.57 16.15 16.55
CA ILE A 63 -3.20 15.84 16.12
C ILE A 63 -2.70 14.57 16.80
N SER A 64 -2.85 14.46 18.13
CA SER A 64 -2.44 13.26 18.86
C SER A 64 -3.19 12.02 18.37
N LEU A 65 -4.49 12.17 18.08
CA LEU A 65 -5.32 11.10 17.53
C LEU A 65 -4.82 10.69 16.14
N ALA A 66 -4.59 11.65 15.24
CA ALA A 66 -4.08 11.37 13.89
C ALA A 66 -2.75 10.60 13.93
N ILE A 67 -1.80 11.00 14.79
CA ILE A 67 -0.52 10.30 14.95
C ILE A 67 -0.75 8.85 15.43
N CYS A 68 -1.62 8.65 16.42
CA CYS A 68 -1.95 7.32 16.92
C CYS A 68 -2.50 6.42 15.82
N PHE A 69 -3.43 6.94 15.02
CA PHE A 69 -4.05 6.17 13.95
C PHE A 69 -3.14 5.94 12.74
N VAL A 70 -2.22 6.85 12.42
CA VAL A 70 -1.15 6.58 11.44
C VAL A 70 -0.36 5.34 11.87
N LEU A 71 0.04 5.25 13.14
CA LEU A 71 0.77 4.08 13.63
C LEU A 71 -0.06 2.80 13.61
N LEU A 72 -1.32 2.87 14.06
CA LEU A 72 -2.22 1.72 14.13
C LEU A 72 -2.63 1.22 12.75
N ILE A 73 -3.12 2.09 11.87
CA ILE A 73 -3.57 1.72 10.53
C ILE A 73 -2.40 1.21 9.69
N GLY A 74 -1.24 1.88 9.73
CA GLY A 74 -0.07 1.39 9.02
C GLY A 74 0.35 -0.01 9.47
N LEU A 75 0.29 -0.30 10.78
CA LEU A 75 0.58 -1.63 11.30
C LEU A 75 -0.45 -2.66 10.86
N ILE A 76 -1.75 -2.34 11.02
CA ILE A 76 -2.85 -3.22 10.63
C ILE A 76 -2.75 -3.53 9.14
N ASP A 77 -2.60 -2.52 8.29
CA ASP A 77 -2.56 -2.70 6.84
C ASP A 77 -1.40 -3.62 6.43
N VAL A 78 -0.17 -3.31 6.83
CA VAL A 78 1.01 -4.11 6.46
C VAL A 78 0.91 -5.56 6.99
N VAL A 79 0.43 -5.74 8.23
CA VAL A 79 0.31 -7.07 8.84
C VAL A 79 -0.81 -7.89 8.22
N PHE A 80 -1.98 -7.30 8.04
CA PHE A 80 -3.15 -7.98 7.46
C PHE A 80 -3.00 -8.18 5.95
N PHE A 81 -2.20 -7.39 5.26
CA PHE A 81 -1.74 -7.73 3.92
C PHE A 81 -0.89 -9.00 3.94
N ALA A 82 0.15 -9.03 4.79
CA ALA A 82 1.19 -10.04 4.68
C ALA A 82 0.81 -11.39 5.28
N LEU A 83 0.16 -11.46 6.45
CA LEU A 83 -0.08 -12.73 7.15
C LEU A 83 -0.96 -13.70 6.35
N PRO A 84 -2.14 -13.32 5.82
CA PRO A 84 -3.00 -14.26 5.10
C PRO A 84 -2.37 -14.71 3.78
N LEU A 85 -1.72 -13.79 3.06
CA LEU A 85 -0.98 -14.14 1.85
C LEU A 85 0.21 -15.05 2.14
N PHE A 86 0.93 -14.81 3.23
CA PHE A 86 2.04 -15.66 3.67
C PHE A 86 1.55 -17.10 3.92
N ASP A 87 0.42 -17.26 4.60
CA ASP A 87 -0.14 -18.57 4.88
C ASP A 87 -0.59 -19.29 3.61
N ILE A 88 -1.25 -18.59 2.67
CA ILE A 88 -1.63 -19.16 1.37
C ILE A 88 -0.37 -19.60 0.58
N PHE A 89 0.65 -18.74 0.54
CA PHE A 89 1.86 -18.96 -0.25
C PHE A 89 2.77 -20.06 0.29
N LYS A 90 2.66 -20.43 1.57
CA LYS A 90 3.34 -21.63 2.11
C LYS A 90 2.89 -22.92 1.42
N PHE A 91 1.66 -22.97 0.93
CA PHE A 91 1.12 -24.15 0.25
C PHE A 91 1.49 -24.21 -1.23
N PHE A 92 2.07 -23.14 -1.77
CA PHE A 92 2.43 -23.09 -3.19
C PHE A 92 3.72 -23.85 -3.43
N ARG A 93 3.81 -24.48 -4.60
CA ARG A 93 5.05 -25.15 -5.00
C ARG A 93 6.14 -24.12 -5.28
N VAL A 94 7.24 -24.24 -4.56
CA VAL A 94 8.40 -23.35 -4.66
C VAL A 94 9.56 -24.08 -5.35
N LYS A 95 10.32 -23.39 -6.22
CA LYS A 95 11.50 -23.99 -6.87
C LYS A 95 12.64 -24.26 -5.86
N GLU A 96 12.74 -23.45 -4.82
CA GLU A 96 13.74 -23.55 -3.75
C GLU A 96 13.04 -23.60 -2.39
N ARG A 97 13.58 -24.39 -1.45
CA ARG A 97 13.00 -24.51 -0.11
C ARG A 97 13.23 -23.21 0.67
N ILE A 98 12.18 -22.70 1.31
CA ILE A 98 12.29 -21.54 2.20
C ILE A 98 12.95 -21.99 3.50
N ASN A 99 14.18 -21.51 3.75
CA ASN A 99 14.94 -21.86 4.95
C ASN A 99 14.57 -20.99 6.16
N ASN A 100 14.21 -19.72 5.94
CA ASN A 100 13.85 -18.77 7.00
C ASN A 100 12.42 -18.24 6.78
N LEU A 101 11.43 -18.86 7.41
CA LEU A 101 10.02 -18.48 7.32
C LEU A 101 9.76 -17.07 7.83
N ASN A 102 10.31 -16.73 9.00
CA ASN A 102 10.16 -15.40 9.57
C ASN A 102 10.70 -14.35 8.61
N GLY A 103 11.95 -14.51 8.15
CA GLY A 103 12.57 -13.58 7.20
C GLY A 103 11.78 -13.43 5.88
N GLN A 104 11.12 -14.49 5.42
CA GLN A 104 10.26 -14.45 4.24
C GLN A 104 9.00 -13.60 4.46
N LEU A 105 8.37 -13.70 5.63
CA LEU A 105 7.24 -12.83 6.00
C LEU A 105 7.68 -11.35 6.05
N ILE A 106 8.86 -11.06 6.59
CA ILE A 106 9.41 -9.69 6.63
C ILE A 106 9.60 -9.14 5.22
N LYS A 107 10.14 -9.96 4.30
CA LYS A 107 10.31 -9.57 2.90
C LYS A 107 8.97 -9.31 2.23
N LEU A 108 7.94 -10.13 2.51
CA LEU A 108 6.59 -9.92 2.00
C LEU A 108 5.99 -8.59 2.47
N MET A 109 6.11 -8.28 3.76
CA MET A 109 5.69 -6.98 4.33
C MET A 109 6.45 -5.81 3.66
N LYS A 110 7.75 -5.96 3.41
CA LYS A 110 8.54 -4.91 2.73
C LYS A 110 8.18 -4.73 1.26
N ILE A 111 7.82 -5.80 0.55
CA ILE A 111 7.31 -5.69 -0.82
C ILE A 111 6.04 -4.84 -0.83
N TYR A 112 5.15 -5.07 0.14
CA TYR A 112 3.96 -4.25 0.29
C TYR A 112 4.28 -2.78 0.51
N VAL A 113 5.12 -2.47 1.50
CA VAL A 113 5.58 -1.09 1.73
C VAL A 113 6.16 -0.48 0.46
N VAL A 114 7.08 -1.18 -0.21
CA VAL A 114 7.79 -0.62 -1.36
C VAL A 114 6.86 -0.40 -2.56
N SER A 115 5.83 -1.24 -2.71
CA SER A 115 4.88 -1.10 -3.81
C SER A 115 4.10 0.22 -3.79
N HIS A 116 4.07 0.93 -2.67
CA HIS A 116 3.47 2.26 -2.57
C HIS A 116 4.32 3.34 -3.25
N PHE A 117 5.65 3.20 -3.35
CA PHE A 117 6.50 4.27 -3.90
C PHE A 117 6.18 4.65 -5.35
N PRO A 118 5.90 3.71 -6.28
CA PRO A 118 5.51 4.08 -7.63
C PRO A 118 4.07 4.61 -7.72
N VAL A 119 3.17 4.04 -6.92
CA VAL A 119 1.72 4.22 -7.08
C VAL A 119 1.20 5.48 -6.38
N VAL A 120 1.70 5.76 -5.17
CA VAL A 120 1.24 6.90 -4.35
C VAL A 120 1.48 8.25 -5.02
N PRO A 121 2.64 8.56 -5.62
CA PRO A 121 2.84 9.82 -6.32
C PRO A 121 1.85 10.03 -7.46
N VAL A 122 1.49 8.97 -8.18
CA VAL A 122 0.48 9.03 -9.25
C VAL A 122 -0.90 9.30 -8.67
N ASN A 123 -1.30 8.58 -7.62
CA ASN A 123 -2.57 8.84 -6.93
C ASN A 123 -2.63 10.28 -6.38
N ALA A 124 -1.56 10.77 -5.75
CA ALA A 124 -1.48 12.12 -5.20
C ALA A 124 -1.57 13.19 -6.30
N PHE A 125 -0.92 12.97 -7.44
CA PHE A 125 -0.99 13.85 -8.59
C PHE A 125 -2.43 13.99 -9.11
N PHE A 126 -3.13 12.88 -9.32
CA PHE A 126 -4.52 12.90 -9.79
C PHE A 126 -5.48 13.48 -8.73
N TYR A 127 -5.25 13.18 -7.46
CA TYR A 127 -6.01 13.77 -6.36
C TYR A 127 -5.87 15.30 -6.33
N TRP A 128 -4.64 15.80 -6.47
CA TRP A 128 -4.36 17.23 -6.54
C TRP A 128 -4.95 17.89 -7.80
N LEU A 129 -4.92 17.22 -8.95
CA LEU A 129 -5.56 17.74 -10.17
C LEU A 129 -7.06 17.96 -10.02
N VAL A 130 -7.75 17.04 -9.32
CA VAL A 130 -9.21 17.11 -9.14
C VAL A 130 -9.60 18.16 -8.12
N ILE A 131 -8.91 18.24 -6.98
CA ILE A 131 -9.25 19.19 -5.90
C ILE A 131 -8.67 20.59 -6.17
N GLY A 132 -7.61 20.67 -6.96
CA GLY A 132 -6.98 21.90 -7.36
C GLY A 132 -7.78 22.67 -8.41
N PRO A 133 -7.19 23.71 -9.01
CA PRO A 133 -7.88 24.64 -9.91
C PRO A 133 -8.31 24.02 -11.25
N PHE A 134 -7.92 22.77 -11.52
CA PHE A 134 -8.14 22.08 -12.79
C PHE A 134 -9.28 21.04 -12.74
N GLY A 135 -10.03 20.98 -11.65
CA GLY A 135 -11.14 20.04 -11.44
C GLY A 135 -12.32 20.27 -12.38
N THR A 136 -12.20 19.80 -13.62
CA THR A 136 -13.32 19.70 -14.58
C THR A 136 -13.96 18.31 -14.49
N GLU A 137 -15.18 18.15 -15.02
CA GLU A 137 -15.86 16.85 -15.07
C GLU A 137 -15.01 15.80 -15.80
N GLY A 138 -14.44 16.15 -16.96
CA GLY A 138 -13.58 15.25 -17.73
C GLY A 138 -12.31 14.82 -16.98
N ILE A 139 -11.65 15.75 -16.28
CA ILE A 139 -10.47 15.44 -15.46
C ILE A 139 -10.85 14.56 -14.27
N SER A 140 -12.02 14.80 -13.66
CA SER A 140 -12.53 14.01 -12.54
C SER A 140 -12.83 12.57 -12.95
N ILE A 141 -13.45 12.36 -14.10
CA ILE A 141 -13.71 11.02 -14.66
C ILE A 141 -12.39 10.30 -14.96
N LEU A 142 -11.44 10.99 -15.60
CA LEU A 142 -10.13 10.42 -15.91
C LEU A 142 -9.36 10.05 -14.63
N ALA A 143 -9.33 10.94 -13.64
CA ALA A 143 -8.69 10.71 -12.36
C ALA A 143 -9.32 9.53 -11.62
N TYR A 144 -10.66 9.44 -11.62
CA TYR A 144 -11.38 8.31 -11.03
C TYR A 144 -11.03 6.99 -11.71
N PHE A 145 -11.00 6.96 -13.05
CA PHE A 145 -10.61 5.76 -13.80
C PHE A 145 -9.16 5.34 -13.47
N ILE A 146 -8.24 6.29 -13.45
CA ILE A 146 -6.83 6.00 -13.15
C ILE A 146 -6.66 5.48 -11.72
N THR A 147 -7.25 6.16 -10.73
CA THR A 147 -7.10 5.82 -9.32
C THR A 147 -7.89 4.57 -8.89
N SER A 148 -8.99 4.24 -9.58
CA SER A 148 -9.86 3.10 -9.22
C SER A 148 -9.60 1.85 -10.05
N VAL A 149 -8.97 1.97 -11.22
CA VAL A 149 -8.73 0.83 -12.12
C VAL A 149 -7.26 0.66 -12.43
N ILE A 150 -6.61 1.69 -12.95
CA ILE A 150 -5.23 1.58 -13.45
C ILE A 150 -4.25 1.38 -12.28
N THR A 151 -4.31 2.21 -11.25
CA THR A 151 -3.36 2.14 -10.14
C THR A 151 -3.53 0.90 -9.25
N PRO A 152 -4.74 0.37 -8.97
CA PRO A 152 -4.88 -0.91 -8.28
C PRO A 152 -4.30 -2.10 -9.07
N LEU A 153 -4.53 -2.13 -10.39
CA LEU A 153 -3.93 -3.16 -11.26
C LEU A 153 -2.41 -3.04 -11.31
N TRP A 154 -1.90 -1.82 -11.40
CA TRP A 154 -0.47 -1.55 -11.40
C TRP A 154 0.20 -1.92 -10.07
N HIS A 155 -0.41 -1.54 -8.94
CA HIS A 155 0.02 -1.90 -7.59
C HIS A 155 0.09 -3.42 -7.43
N THR A 156 -0.94 -4.13 -7.87
CA THR A 156 -0.97 -5.59 -7.86
C THR A 156 0.13 -6.19 -8.72
N ALA A 157 0.42 -5.61 -9.90
CA ALA A 157 1.49 -6.08 -10.77
C ALA A 157 2.88 -5.92 -10.11
N ILE A 158 3.11 -4.80 -9.42
CA ILE A 158 4.32 -4.53 -8.63
C ILE A 158 4.46 -5.59 -7.52
N LEU A 159 3.41 -5.78 -6.71
CA LEU A 159 3.37 -6.78 -5.64
C LEU A 159 3.64 -8.18 -6.16
N THR A 160 2.94 -8.59 -7.20
CA THR A 160 3.06 -9.91 -7.83
C THR A 160 4.47 -10.17 -8.33
N ARG A 161 5.11 -9.16 -8.95
CA ARG A 161 6.51 -9.27 -9.38
C ARG A 161 7.44 -9.46 -8.19
N GLY A 162 7.26 -8.69 -7.13
CA GLY A 162 8.05 -8.82 -5.90
C GLY A 162 7.91 -10.19 -5.25
N ILE A 163 6.66 -10.62 -5.05
CA ILE A 163 6.30 -11.91 -4.45
C ILE A 163 6.90 -13.06 -5.26
N ASN A 164 6.65 -13.11 -6.58
CA ASN A 164 7.20 -14.14 -7.45
C ASN A 164 8.74 -14.15 -7.43
N THR A 165 9.39 -13.02 -7.17
CA THR A 165 10.85 -12.92 -7.09
C THR A 165 11.40 -13.46 -5.77
N ILE A 166 10.76 -13.16 -4.64
CA ILE A 166 11.25 -13.63 -3.32
C ILE A 166 10.86 -15.08 -3.02
N TYR A 167 9.74 -15.56 -3.57
CA TYR A 167 9.32 -16.94 -3.41
C TYR A 167 9.90 -17.83 -4.52
N ASN A 168 10.09 -17.32 -5.74
CA ASN A 168 10.50 -18.16 -6.88
C ASN A 168 9.54 -19.34 -7.10
N PHE A 169 8.23 -19.05 -7.16
CA PHE A 169 7.20 -20.04 -7.46
C PHE A 169 7.41 -20.69 -8.85
N ASP A 170 6.87 -21.90 -8.98
CA ASP A 170 6.71 -22.60 -10.26
C ASP A 170 5.94 -21.72 -11.26
N GLU A 171 6.32 -21.77 -12.54
CA GLU A 171 5.79 -20.92 -13.61
C GLU A 171 4.27 -21.03 -13.76
N ARG A 172 3.72 -22.22 -13.51
CA ARG A 172 2.27 -22.47 -13.56
C ARG A 172 1.47 -21.68 -12.51
N LEU A 173 2.11 -21.34 -11.38
CA LEU A 173 1.44 -20.65 -10.25
C LEU A 173 1.66 -19.13 -10.27
N ARG A 174 2.64 -18.62 -11.04
CA ARG A 174 3.02 -17.20 -11.03
C ARG A 174 1.88 -16.26 -11.41
N THR A 175 1.05 -16.67 -12.37
CA THR A 175 -0.13 -15.90 -12.81
C THR A 175 -1.23 -15.91 -11.74
N LEU A 176 -1.41 -17.04 -11.04
CA LEU A 176 -2.42 -17.19 -10.01
C LEU A 176 -2.14 -16.29 -8.79
N VAL A 177 -0.86 -16.02 -8.49
CA VAL A 177 -0.46 -15.03 -7.48
C VAL A 177 -1.07 -13.65 -7.76
N PHE A 178 -1.15 -13.22 -9.03
CA PHE A 178 -1.74 -11.93 -9.37
C PHE A 178 -3.19 -11.83 -8.90
N PHE A 179 -4.00 -12.84 -9.22
CA PHE A 179 -5.43 -12.83 -8.88
C PHE A 179 -5.66 -12.90 -7.36
N ILE A 180 -4.88 -13.71 -6.66
CA ILE A 180 -4.95 -13.79 -5.19
C ILE A 180 -4.59 -12.45 -4.56
N VAL A 181 -3.47 -11.86 -4.99
CA VAL A 181 -3.00 -10.58 -4.45
C VAL A 181 -4.02 -9.49 -4.75
N TYR A 182 -4.54 -9.40 -5.99
CA TYR A 182 -5.55 -8.42 -6.39
C TYR A 182 -6.81 -8.50 -5.53
N LEU A 183 -7.33 -9.72 -5.37
CA LEU A 183 -8.54 -9.96 -4.58
C LEU A 183 -8.30 -9.58 -3.12
N TRP A 184 -7.17 -9.99 -2.54
CA TRP A 184 -6.84 -9.71 -1.16
C TRP A 184 -6.63 -8.21 -0.90
N THR A 185 -5.85 -7.52 -1.75
CA THR A 185 -5.61 -6.08 -1.60
C THR A 185 -6.89 -5.28 -1.75
N THR A 186 -7.77 -5.69 -2.67
CA THR A 186 -9.07 -5.04 -2.87
C THR A 186 -9.95 -5.20 -1.63
N MET A 187 -10.07 -6.43 -1.08
CA MET A 187 -10.84 -6.68 0.14
C MET A 187 -10.30 -5.91 1.34
N LEU A 188 -8.98 -5.92 1.54
CA LEU A 188 -8.31 -5.20 2.62
C LEU A 188 -8.53 -3.69 2.49
N GLY A 189 -8.39 -3.14 1.28
CA GLY A 189 -8.63 -1.71 1.02
C GLY A 189 -10.05 -1.27 1.35
N TYR A 190 -11.07 -2.06 0.98
CA TYR A 190 -12.46 -1.77 1.37
C TYR A 190 -12.68 -1.85 2.89
N ALA A 191 -12.12 -2.87 3.55
CA ALA A 191 -12.23 -3.03 4.99
C ALA A 191 -11.57 -1.86 5.74
N LEU A 192 -10.36 -1.47 5.36
CA LEU A 192 -9.66 -0.33 5.93
C LEU A 192 -10.39 0.98 5.65
N GLY A 193 -10.86 1.19 4.42
CA GLY A 193 -11.68 2.35 4.07
C GLY A 193 -12.94 2.47 4.93
N PHE A 194 -13.61 1.35 5.21
CA PHE A 194 -14.75 1.32 6.12
C PHE A 194 -14.37 1.71 7.55
N ILE A 195 -13.31 1.10 8.11
CA ILE A 195 -12.82 1.39 9.47
C ILE A 195 -12.43 2.86 9.61
N ILE A 196 -11.69 3.40 8.63
CA ILE A 196 -11.23 4.80 8.65
C ILE A 196 -12.43 5.75 8.60
N ASN A 197 -13.39 5.51 7.71
CA ASN A 197 -14.50 6.43 7.53
C ASN A 197 -15.54 6.38 8.66
N ASN A 198 -15.81 5.19 9.20
CA ASN A 198 -16.91 5.00 10.15
C ASN A 198 -16.46 4.94 11.61
N TRP A 199 -15.20 4.58 11.88
CA TRP A 199 -14.71 4.49 13.26
C TRP A 199 -13.73 5.63 13.53
N PHE A 200 -12.68 5.77 12.73
CA PHE A 200 -11.64 6.79 12.98
C PHE A 200 -12.18 8.22 12.91
N PHE A 201 -12.84 8.61 11.81
CA PHE A 201 -13.30 10.00 11.67
C PHE A 201 -14.42 10.42 12.62
N THR A 202 -15.12 9.46 13.24
CA THR A 202 -16.15 9.77 14.25
C THR A 202 -15.57 10.27 15.56
N LEU A 203 -14.28 10.00 15.82
CA LEU A 203 -13.60 10.37 17.05
C LEU A 203 -13.01 11.79 17.01
N PHE A 204 -12.93 12.43 15.84
CA PHE A 204 -12.41 13.79 15.70
C PHE A 204 -13.39 14.83 16.24
N LYS A 205 -12.84 15.95 16.75
CA LYS A 205 -13.60 17.06 17.34
C LYS A 205 -13.51 18.35 16.52
#